data_AF-A0A800ESV6-F1
#
_entry.id   AF-A0A800ESV6-F1
#
_cell.length_a   1.000
_cell.length_b   1.000
_cell.length_c   1.000
_cell.angle_alpha   90.00
_cell.angle_beta   90.00
_cell.angle_gamma   90.00
#
_symmetry.space_group_name_H-M   'P 1'
#
loop_
_entity.id
_entity.type
_entity.pdbx_description
1 polymer ?
#
loop_
_entity_poly.entity_id
_entity_poly.type
_entity_poly.pdbx_seq_one_letter_code
_entity_poly.pdbx_strand_id
1 'polypeptide(L)'
;MSHSIRAVLLASVSLVAAPGLPALVPVLPARVPGFSTLATGFSSGALAAQLQDQSRISPTNDLPNPFQRIHRWGELPTGLYAERASFIGAEQGPDGNIYLLGRCLGNSCTGRPEPPVLKLDSEGRLLSTWGSGMFDFPHGFAVDREGNVWASDQRGHQVFKWDSEGELLMTIGQRGTEGAPPLLSEPTDVAIAPNGDVFITEGHSFSEGANRVSKYTSGGTYIMSWGTTGSGPGEFNVPHSIALDSQGRVFVGDRANNRVQIFDQEGNFLDVWYQFGRPSGIAITNDDMIYVADSESWGTDNPGWKKGIRIGDARDGSVLFLIEDLESTAIEHTGAEGVGVDSQGNVYGAVVRRRMLEKHVLLPPGISRGALTPTPAPPGQSALTHVGHVATEFGTFPAGQGFAARATTEMGIAVLHANFAAGDLSDLEAIQQHAGHVLHALDPVDDAAGPGLGYGLVRAAEDVVTHIELAAISPGASANVQTHAQHIDMIARSVASRGREAADVARRLQSATSIRRAAPLVALLRLLIYRLAEGGDSNGDGQLSLEDEAGLQQLEAHVYLILEGEGLPRIIR
;
A
#
# COMPACT_ATOMS: atom_id res chain seq x y z
N MET A 1 36.35 40.45 7.76
CA MET A 1 37.55 39.95 8.48
C MET A 1 37.12 38.72 9.28
N SER A 2 37.10 37.56 8.61
CA SER A 2 38.00 36.37 8.77
C SER A 2 37.80 35.61 10.10
N HIS A 3 37.23 34.39 10.17
CA HIS A 3 37.64 33.04 9.68
C HIS A 3 38.94 32.46 10.25
N SER A 4 38.85 31.25 10.85
CA SER A 4 39.76 30.06 10.81
C SER A 4 39.45 29.14 12.03
N ILE A 5 38.92 27.91 11.91
CA ILE A 5 39.46 26.60 11.45
C ILE A 5 40.70 26.11 12.21
N ARG A 6 40.59 24.93 12.85
CA ARG A 6 41.73 24.08 13.30
C ARG A 6 41.53 22.64 12.81
N ALA A 7 42.53 22.15 12.09
CA ALA A 7 42.76 20.75 11.73
C ALA A 7 43.86 20.16 12.64
N VAL A 8 43.86 18.84 12.86
CA VAL A 8 45.00 18.11 13.45
C VAL A 8 45.31 16.88 12.60
N LEU A 9 46.61 16.73 12.31
CA LEU A 9 47.28 15.82 11.38
C LEU A 9 47.30 14.35 11.83
N LEU A 10 47.28 13.45 10.83
CA LEU A 10 47.75 12.07 10.89
C LEU A 10 49.29 12.00 10.96
N ALA A 11 49.81 11.06 11.74
CA ALA A 11 51.21 10.64 11.71
C ALA A 11 51.31 9.20 11.18
N SER A 12 52.17 9.02 10.17
CA SER A 12 52.51 7.76 9.52
C SER A 12 53.74 7.13 10.19
N VAL A 13 53.75 5.82 10.38
CA VAL A 13 54.97 5.06 10.71
C VAL A 13 55.12 3.92 9.71
N SER A 14 56.22 3.96 8.96
CA SER A 14 56.73 2.87 8.11
C SER A 14 57.71 2.02 8.92
N LEU A 15 57.66 0.70 8.78
CA LEU A 15 58.77 -0.20 9.14
C LEU A 15 59.07 -1.18 8.00
N VAL A 16 60.37 -1.45 7.83
CA VAL A 16 61.04 -2.09 6.71
C VAL A 16 61.14 -3.63 6.89
N ALA A 17 61.14 -4.37 5.77
CA ALA A 17 61.34 -5.83 5.62
C ALA A 17 62.75 -6.33 6.07
N ALA A 18 63.08 -7.61 6.35
CA ALA A 18 62.83 -8.93 5.71
C ALA A 18 63.44 -10.06 6.62
N PRO A 19 63.65 -11.34 6.21
CA PRO A 19 62.84 -12.37 5.52
C PRO A 19 62.82 -13.77 6.24
N GLY A 20 61.98 -14.73 5.78
CA GLY A 20 62.28 -16.18 5.90
C GLY A 20 61.14 -17.21 6.09
N LEU A 21 60.59 -17.72 4.95
CA LEU A 21 60.08 -19.10 4.67
C LEU A 21 58.91 -19.75 5.49
N PRO A 22 58.17 -20.74 4.93
CA PRO A 22 57.52 -20.80 3.61
C PRO A 22 56.01 -21.17 3.70
N ALA A 23 55.33 -21.01 2.56
CA ALA A 23 53.91 -21.29 2.37
C ALA A 23 53.55 -22.79 2.36
N LEU A 24 52.43 -23.14 3.00
CA LEU A 24 51.79 -24.46 2.92
C LEU A 24 50.84 -24.51 1.71
N VAL A 25 51.13 -25.42 0.79
CA VAL A 25 50.31 -25.85 -0.34
C VAL A 25 49.26 -26.86 0.15
N PRO A 26 47.99 -26.82 -0.30
CA PRO A 26 47.04 -27.87 0.03
C PRO A 26 47.32 -29.11 -0.83
N VAL A 27 47.58 -30.23 -0.15
CA VAL A 27 47.78 -31.57 -0.73
C VAL A 27 46.41 -32.19 -1.04
N LEU A 28 46.17 -32.50 -2.31
CA LEU A 28 45.09 -33.41 -2.76
C LEU A 28 45.42 -34.86 -2.35
N PRO A 29 44.50 -35.63 -1.76
CA PRO A 29 44.70 -37.06 -1.62
C PRO A 29 44.25 -37.82 -2.88
N ALA A 30 45.06 -38.82 -3.21
CA ALA A 30 44.98 -39.67 -4.38
C ALA A 30 43.79 -40.64 -4.40
N ARG A 31 43.38 -41.02 -5.62
CA ARG A 31 42.47 -42.13 -5.92
C ARG A 31 43.06 -43.47 -5.46
N VAL A 32 42.23 -44.28 -4.80
CA VAL A 32 42.41 -45.74 -4.67
C VAL A 32 41.08 -46.42 -5.10
N PRO A 33 41.09 -47.45 -5.96
CA PRO A 33 39.87 -48.06 -6.48
C PRO A 33 39.43 -49.29 -5.67
N GLY A 34 38.10 -49.40 -5.52
CA GLY A 34 37.37 -50.68 -5.44
C GLY A 34 37.24 -51.34 -4.07
N PHE A 35 36.01 -51.39 -3.54
CA PHE A 35 35.30 -52.63 -3.23
C PHE A 35 33.82 -52.31 -2.92
N SER A 36 32.91 -52.99 -3.62
CA SER A 36 31.46 -52.87 -3.49
C SER A 36 30.93 -53.67 -2.31
N THR A 37 29.95 -53.12 -1.59
CA THR A 37 28.90 -53.91 -0.92
C THR A 37 27.60 -53.12 -0.91
N LEU A 38 26.52 -53.84 -1.26
CA LEU A 38 25.15 -53.38 -1.42
C LEU A 38 24.60 -52.74 -0.13
N ALA A 39 24.02 -51.55 -0.28
CA ALA A 39 23.05 -51.01 0.67
C ALA A 39 21.73 -50.77 -0.09
N THR A 40 20.72 -51.48 0.39
CA THR A 40 19.30 -51.41 0.03
C THR A 40 18.82 -49.96 -0.09
N GLY A 41 18.26 -49.63 -1.25
CA GLY A 41 17.65 -48.33 -1.50
C GLY A 41 16.41 -48.11 -0.65
N PHE A 42 16.57 -47.40 0.46
CA PHE A 42 15.58 -46.42 0.89
C PHE A 42 16.03 -45.09 0.31
N SER A 43 15.48 -44.70 -0.84
CA SER A 43 15.54 -43.31 -1.28
C SER A 43 14.59 -42.53 -0.37
N SER A 44 15.13 -42.06 0.76
CA SER A 44 14.57 -40.92 1.48
C SER A 44 14.35 -39.80 0.46
N GLY A 45 13.08 -39.38 0.30
CA GLY A 45 12.66 -38.24 -0.52
C GLY A 45 13.12 -36.89 0.03
N ALA A 46 14.34 -36.82 0.54
CA ALA A 46 15.03 -35.60 0.89
C ALA A 46 16.12 -35.41 -0.17
N LEU A 47 15.80 -34.75 -1.28
CA LEU A 47 16.73 -33.92 -2.06
C LEU A 47 16.00 -33.26 -3.23
N ALA A 48 15.18 -32.27 -2.92
CA ALA A 48 15.01 -31.08 -3.76
C ALA A 48 14.35 -29.98 -2.93
N ALA A 49 14.91 -29.69 -1.73
CA ALA A 49 14.80 -28.34 -1.21
C ALA A 49 15.61 -27.48 -2.18
N GLN A 50 14.97 -27.05 -3.28
CA GLN A 50 15.48 -26.02 -4.14
C GLN A 50 15.86 -24.87 -3.20
N LEU A 51 17.13 -24.50 -3.20
CA LEU A 51 17.60 -23.24 -2.65
C LEU A 51 16.80 -22.14 -3.37
N GLN A 52 15.64 -21.80 -2.81
CA GLN A 52 14.83 -20.68 -3.22
C GLN A 52 15.58 -19.46 -2.71
N ASP A 53 16.12 -18.70 -3.66
CA ASP A 53 16.92 -17.52 -3.41
C ASP A 53 16.08 -16.33 -3.89
N GLN A 54 15.94 -15.31 -3.03
CA GLN A 54 15.26 -14.07 -3.34
C GLN A 54 15.76 -13.45 -4.67
N SER A 55 17.04 -13.63 -5.01
CA SER A 55 17.64 -13.13 -6.24
C SER A 55 17.00 -13.66 -7.53
N ARG A 56 16.20 -14.73 -7.44
CA ARG A 56 15.52 -15.38 -8.57
C ARG A 56 14.09 -14.91 -8.80
N ILE A 57 13.51 -14.15 -7.87
CA ILE A 57 12.15 -13.63 -7.99
C ILE A 57 12.21 -12.16 -8.41
N SER A 58 11.57 -11.85 -9.53
CA SER A 58 11.43 -10.46 -9.99
C SER A 58 10.37 -9.73 -9.15
N PRO A 59 10.55 -8.44 -8.84
CA PRO A 59 9.56 -7.65 -8.11
C PRO A 59 8.18 -7.68 -8.79
N THR A 60 7.15 -8.03 -8.03
CA THR A 60 5.74 -8.06 -8.48
C THR A 60 5.08 -6.68 -8.33
N ASN A 61 5.65 -5.68 -8.99
CA ASN A 61 5.18 -4.29 -8.89
C ASN A 61 4.10 -3.92 -9.92
N ASP A 62 4.00 -4.68 -11.01
CA ASP A 62 3.12 -4.40 -12.14
C ASP A 62 1.82 -5.23 -12.07
N LEU A 63 1.21 -5.31 -10.89
CA LEU A 63 -0.03 -6.06 -10.64
C LEU A 63 -1.25 -5.14 -10.65
N PRO A 64 -2.43 -5.63 -11.06
CA PRO A 64 -3.66 -4.84 -11.02
C PRO A 64 -4.04 -4.43 -9.59
N ASN A 65 -4.75 -3.31 -9.47
CA ASN A 65 -5.33 -2.84 -8.21
C ASN A 65 -6.86 -2.68 -8.37
N PRO A 66 -7.67 -3.65 -7.93
CA PRO A 66 -9.13 -3.57 -8.03
C PRO A 66 -9.76 -2.78 -6.87
N PHE A 67 -8.96 -2.12 -6.03
CA PHE A 67 -9.44 -1.43 -4.84
C PHE A 67 -9.43 0.08 -4.99
N GLN A 68 -10.47 0.73 -4.46
CA GLN A 68 -10.53 2.16 -4.30
C GLN A 68 -10.18 2.56 -2.86
N ARG A 69 -9.19 3.45 -2.72
CA ARG A 69 -8.76 3.99 -1.42
C ARG A 69 -9.71 5.06 -0.92
N ILE A 70 -10.38 4.80 0.20
CA ILE A 70 -11.14 5.78 0.98
C ILE A 70 -10.19 6.49 1.93
N HIS A 71 -10.04 7.79 1.72
CA HIS A 71 -9.21 8.63 2.58
C HIS A 71 -10.03 9.07 3.78
N ARG A 72 -9.52 8.80 4.99
CA ARG A 72 -10.14 9.14 6.30
C ARG A 72 -11.46 8.40 6.55
N TRP A 73 -11.35 7.17 7.03
CA TRP A 73 -12.47 6.34 7.45
C TRP A 73 -12.37 6.03 8.96
N GLY A 74 -13.52 6.01 9.65
CA GLY A 74 -13.63 5.75 11.09
C GLY A 74 -13.64 7.02 11.95
N GLU A 75 -14.59 7.09 12.88
CA GLU A 75 -14.65 8.08 13.96
C GLU A 75 -13.57 7.81 14.99
N LEU A 76 -12.93 8.88 15.46
CA LEU A 76 -11.94 8.83 16.54
C LEU A 76 -12.47 9.55 17.78
N PRO A 77 -12.02 9.18 19.00
CA PRO A 77 -12.44 9.86 20.21
C PRO A 77 -12.19 11.38 20.12
N THR A 78 -13.24 12.19 20.23
CA THR A 78 -13.15 13.65 20.12
C THR A 78 -12.13 14.23 21.12
N GLY A 79 -11.30 15.16 20.68
CA GLY A 79 -10.26 15.79 21.52
C GLY A 79 -8.87 15.18 21.31
N LEU A 80 -8.47 14.21 22.15
CA LEU A 80 -7.12 13.64 22.13
C LEU A 80 -6.71 13.16 20.72
N TYR A 81 -7.64 12.64 19.92
CA TYR A 81 -7.39 12.15 18.57
C TYR A 81 -7.62 13.16 17.44
N ALA A 82 -7.83 14.45 17.75
CA ALA A 82 -8.47 15.43 16.86
C ALA A 82 -7.81 15.67 15.51
N GLU A 83 -6.58 15.19 15.25
CA GLU A 83 -5.99 15.35 13.92
C GLU A 83 -5.33 14.10 13.32
N ARG A 84 -4.72 13.17 14.08
CA ARG A 84 -3.92 12.06 13.53
C ARG A 84 -3.60 10.94 14.56
N ALA A 85 -3.95 9.67 14.30
CA ALA A 85 -3.53 8.52 15.10
C ALA A 85 -2.73 7.49 14.28
N SER A 86 -1.69 6.93 14.89
CA SER A 86 -0.80 5.95 14.24
C SER A 86 -1.36 4.56 14.42
N PHE A 87 -2.22 4.10 13.51
CA PHE A 87 -2.75 2.74 13.56
C PHE A 87 -1.71 1.72 13.09
N ILE A 88 -1.73 0.55 13.71
CA ILE A 88 -0.88 -0.60 13.36
C ILE A 88 -1.66 -1.89 13.10
N GLY A 89 -2.96 -1.93 13.44
CA GLY A 89 -3.81 -3.11 13.21
C GLY A 89 -5.26 -2.69 13.02
N ALA A 90 -5.97 -3.41 12.17
CA ALA A 90 -7.38 -3.21 11.88
C ALA A 90 -8.01 -4.54 11.46
N GLU A 91 -8.92 -5.10 12.26
CA GLU A 91 -9.54 -6.40 11.99
C GLU A 91 -11.03 -6.40 12.29
N GLN A 92 -11.80 -7.17 11.52
CA GLN A 92 -13.22 -7.39 11.80
C GLN A 92 -13.40 -8.57 12.77
N GLY A 93 -14.16 -8.34 13.84
CA GLY A 93 -14.61 -9.41 14.73
C GLY A 93 -15.83 -10.17 14.20
N PRO A 94 -16.16 -11.33 14.78
CA PRO A 94 -17.34 -12.11 14.39
C PRO A 94 -18.67 -11.39 14.65
N ASP A 95 -18.66 -10.33 15.46
CA ASP A 95 -19.79 -9.45 15.72
C ASP A 95 -20.02 -8.40 14.60
N GLY A 96 -19.16 -8.40 13.57
CA GLY A 96 -19.20 -7.47 12.43
C GLY A 96 -18.53 -6.12 12.70
N ASN A 97 -18.08 -5.87 13.94
CA ASN A 97 -17.42 -4.63 14.30
C ASN A 97 -15.95 -4.63 13.85
N ILE A 98 -15.42 -3.44 13.60
CA ILE A 98 -14.03 -3.24 13.21
C ILE A 98 -13.25 -2.79 14.43
N TYR A 99 -12.23 -3.56 14.79
CA TYR A 99 -11.36 -3.29 15.90
C TYR A 99 -10.05 -2.71 15.37
N LEU A 100 -9.56 -1.66 16.02
CA LEU A 100 -8.32 -0.99 15.64
C LEU A 100 -7.36 -1.01 16.82
N LEU A 101 -6.08 -1.15 16.50
CA LEU A 101 -4.99 -0.93 17.45
C LEU A 101 -4.09 0.20 16.96
N GLY A 102 -3.89 1.20 17.81
CA GLY A 102 -3.05 2.35 17.54
C GLY A 102 -1.89 2.48 18.52
N ARG A 103 -0.76 3.00 18.03
CA ARG A 103 0.39 3.44 18.85
C ARG A 103 0.17 4.82 19.47
N CYS A 104 -1.04 5.04 19.96
CA CYS A 104 -1.48 6.34 20.46
C CYS A 104 -1.19 7.45 19.41
N LEU A 105 -1.10 8.72 19.83
CA LEU A 105 -0.88 9.86 18.90
C LEU A 105 0.58 10.00 18.42
N GLY A 106 1.52 9.39 19.14
CA GLY A 106 2.95 9.70 19.06
C GLY A 106 3.84 8.57 18.57
N ASN A 107 3.28 7.52 17.95
CA ASN A 107 4.02 6.30 17.62
C ASN A 107 4.68 5.66 18.87
N SER A 108 4.01 5.75 20.02
CA SER A 108 4.38 5.17 21.32
C SER A 108 3.27 5.48 22.33
N CYS A 109 3.01 4.55 23.25
CA CYS A 109 2.01 4.70 24.32
C CYS A 109 2.64 4.86 25.72
N THR A 110 3.97 4.91 25.83
CA THR A 110 4.65 5.10 27.12
C THR A 110 4.27 6.44 27.75
N GLY A 111 3.74 6.38 28.98
CA GLY A 111 3.32 7.55 29.76
C GLY A 111 2.12 8.30 29.18
N ARG A 112 1.34 7.66 28.30
CA ARG A 112 0.22 8.26 27.58
C ARG A 112 -1.14 7.74 28.06
N PRO A 113 -2.16 8.62 28.19
CA PRO A 113 -3.48 8.24 28.65
C PRO A 113 -4.41 7.74 27.52
N GLU A 114 -4.04 7.92 26.25
CA GLU A 114 -4.91 7.55 25.13
C GLU A 114 -5.15 6.02 25.09
N PRO A 115 -6.40 5.56 24.96
CA PRO A 115 -6.69 4.13 24.82
C PRO A 115 -6.27 3.66 23.42
N PRO A 116 -5.37 2.68 23.28
CA PRO A 116 -4.86 2.22 21.99
C PRO A 116 -5.82 1.28 21.25
N VAL A 117 -6.77 0.65 21.94
CA VAL A 117 -7.76 -0.23 21.31
C VAL A 117 -9.07 0.52 21.12
N LEU A 118 -9.56 0.53 19.88
CA LEU A 118 -10.83 1.15 19.49
C LEU A 118 -11.73 0.09 18.86
N LYS A 119 -13.02 0.13 19.17
CA LYS A 119 -14.07 -0.67 18.51
C LYS A 119 -15.00 0.26 17.75
N LEU A 120 -15.11 0.03 16.45
CA LEU A 120 -15.99 0.74 15.53
C LEU A 120 -17.07 -0.20 15.00
N ASP A 121 -18.24 0.33 14.64
CA ASP A 121 -19.17 -0.43 13.81
C ASP A 121 -18.71 -0.50 12.34
N SER A 122 -19.46 -1.21 11.50
CA SER A 122 -19.18 -1.37 10.06
C SER A 122 -19.21 -0.05 9.29
N GLU A 123 -19.95 0.95 9.78
CA GLU A 123 -20.02 2.29 9.20
C GLU A 123 -18.87 3.19 9.66
N GLY A 124 -18.11 2.74 10.66
CA GLY A 124 -16.97 3.44 11.24
C GLY A 124 -17.32 4.32 12.44
N ARG A 125 -18.51 4.21 13.04
CA ARG A 125 -18.84 4.96 14.26
C ARG A 125 -18.16 4.34 15.47
N LEU A 126 -17.67 5.19 16.37
CA LEU A 126 -16.96 4.72 17.55
C LEU A 126 -17.93 4.15 18.59
N LEU A 127 -17.75 2.89 18.96
CA LEU A 127 -18.57 2.19 19.94
C LEU A 127 -17.94 2.20 21.33
N SER A 128 -16.66 1.84 21.43
CA SER A 128 -15.95 1.76 22.71
C SER A 128 -14.43 1.83 22.52
N THR A 129 -13.71 2.06 23.62
CA THR A 129 -12.24 2.11 23.66
C THR A 129 -11.71 1.54 24.97
N TRP A 130 -10.53 0.92 24.95
CA TRP A 130 -9.87 0.38 26.15
C TRP A 130 -8.34 0.28 25.98
N GLY A 131 -7.66 -0.26 26.99
CA GLY A 131 -6.20 -0.48 26.97
C GLY A 131 -5.36 0.71 27.43
N SER A 132 -5.97 1.79 27.94
CA SER A 132 -5.24 2.98 28.42
C SER A 132 -4.21 2.61 29.50
N GLY A 133 -2.95 3.06 29.33
CA GLY A 133 -1.84 2.79 30.26
C GLY A 133 -1.29 1.36 30.26
N MET A 134 -1.83 0.47 29.42
CA MET A 134 -1.41 -0.93 29.36
C MET A 134 -0.21 -1.18 28.45
N PHE A 135 0.01 -0.32 27.45
CA PHE A 135 1.01 -0.52 26.41
C PHE A 135 2.16 0.48 26.47
N ASP A 136 3.36 0.03 26.12
CA ASP A 136 4.52 0.87 25.83
C ASP A 136 4.71 1.07 24.32
N PHE A 137 4.63 -0.02 23.55
CA PHE A 137 4.72 -0.02 22.09
C PHE A 137 3.80 -1.08 21.47
N PRO A 138 2.52 -0.76 21.24
CA PRO A 138 1.59 -1.65 20.54
C PRO A 138 2.14 -2.07 19.19
N HIS A 139 2.00 -3.36 18.86
CA HIS A 139 2.61 -3.90 17.66
C HIS A 139 1.67 -4.75 16.80
N GLY A 140 1.41 -5.99 17.21
CA GLY A 140 0.56 -6.94 16.48
C GLY A 140 -0.84 -7.02 17.08
N PHE A 141 -1.79 -7.46 16.27
CA PHE A 141 -3.21 -7.37 16.57
C PHE A 141 -3.98 -8.50 15.91
N ALA A 142 -4.88 -9.15 16.64
CA ALA A 142 -5.77 -10.17 16.08
C ALA A 142 -7.13 -10.19 16.80
N VAL A 143 -8.19 -10.58 16.11
CA VAL A 143 -9.49 -10.90 16.71
C VAL A 143 -9.81 -12.37 16.41
N ASP A 144 -10.01 -13.16 17.47
CA ASP A 144 -10.30 -14.59 17.32
C ASP A 144 -11.78 -14.88 17.01
N ARG A 145 -12.08 -16.15 16.67
CA ARG A 145 -13.43 -16.59 16.27
C ARG A 145 -14.47 -16.49 17.39
N GLU A 146 -14.05 -16.37 18.64
CA GLU A 146 -14.93 -16.16 19.79
C GLU A 146 -15.21 -14.67 20.03
N GLY A 147 -14.54 -13.79 19.29
CA GLY A 147 -14.63 -12.33 19.44
C GLY A 147 -13.68 -11.77 20.48
N ASN A 148 -12.70 -12.56 20.94
CA ASN A 148 -11.67 -12.03 21.84
C ASN A 148 -10.65 -11.23 21.03
N VAL A 149 -10.21 -10.11 21.60
CA VAL A 149 -9.26 -9.19 20.99
C VAL A 149 -7.88 -9.43 21.59
N TRP A 150 -6.88 -9.60 20.73
CA TRP A 150 -5.51 -9.89 21.10
C TRP A 150 -4.58 -8.80 20.61
N ALA A 151 -3.59 -8.44 21.43
CA ALA A 151 -2.59 -7.44 21.05
C ALA A 151 -1.25 -7.72 21.71
N SER A 152 -0.16 -7.51 20.97
CA SER A 152 1.19 -7.53 21.50
C SER A 152 1.68 -6.13 21.86
N ASP A 153 2.40 -6.06 22.98
CA ASP A 153 3.21 -4.91 23.37
C ASP A 153 4.68 -5.30 23.28
N GLN A 154 5.31 -4.86 22.19
CA GLN A 154 6.69 -5.22 21.87
C GLN A 154 7.64 -4.85 23.02
N ARG A 155 7.57 -3.60 23.49
CA ARG A 155 8.47 -3.09 24.54
C ARG A 155 7.99 -3.45 25.95
N GLY A 156 6.70 -3.74 26.10
CA GLY A 156 6.17 -4.32 27.33
C GLY A 156 6.55 -5.79 27.51
N HIS A 157 6.93 -6.50 26.44
CA HIS A 157 7.17 -7.95 26.44
C HIS A 157 5.95 -8.76 26.86
N GLN A 158 4.78 -8.34 26.40
CA GLN A 158 3.49 -8.92 26.78
C GLN A 158 2.56 -9.08 25.58
N VAL A 159 1.66 -10.05 25.69
CA VAL A 159 0.47 -10.19 24.84
C VAL A 159 -0.75 -10.19 25.74
N PHE A 160 -1.78 -9.45 25.35
CA PHE A 160 -3.03 -9.31 26.08
C PHE A 160 -4.18 -9.94 25.31
N LYS A 161 -5.16 -10.48 26.04
CA LYS A 161 -6.45 -10.98 25.52
C LYS A 161 -7.58 -10.27 26.24
N TRP A 162 -8.50 -9.66 25.51
CA TRP A 162 -9.76 -9.13 26.03
C TRP A 162 -10.96 -9.85 25.42
N ASP A 163 -12.11 -9.79 26.07
CA ASP A 163 -13.38 -10.05 25.40
C ASP A 163 -13.77 -8.89 24.45
N SER A 164 -14.93 -9.00 23.83
CA SER A 164 -15.42 -8.02 22.84
C SER A 164 -15.91 -6.70 23.45
N GLU A 165 -16.02 -6.67 24.78
CA GLU A 165 -16.50 -5.61 25.65
C GLU A 165 -15.35 -4.85 26.33
N GLY A 166 -14.13 -5.38 26.25
CA GLY A 166 -12.90 -4.79 26.79
C GLY A 166 -12.51 -5.29 28.19
N GLU A 167 -13.10 -6.38 28.69
CA GLU A 167 -12.65 -7.07 29.91
C GLU A 167 -11.37 -7.84 29.62
N LEU A 168 -10.31 -7.61 30.42
CA LEU A 168 -9.04 -8.33 30.26
C LEU A 168 -9.18 -9.76 30.77
N LEU A 169 -9.07 -10.72 29.86
CA LEU A 169 -9.19 -12.15 30.14
C LEU A 169 -7.85 -12.79 30.47
N MET A 170 -6.77 -12.37 29.81
CA MET A 170 -5.46 -13.00 29.95
C MET A 170 -4.31 -12.05 29.61
N THR A 171 -3.15 -12.31 30.20
CA THR A 171 -1.88 -11.71 29.82
C THR A 171 -0.81 -12.80 29.76
N ILE A 172 -0.09 -12.86 28.64
CA ILE A 172 1.08 -13.72 28.44
C ILE A 172 2.32 -12.83 28.51
N GLY A 173 3.37 -13.31 29.17
CA GLY A 173 4.59 -12.54 29.44
C GLY A 173 4.48 -11.63 30.66
N GLN A 174 5.54 -10.88 30.93
CA GLN A 174 5.66 -10.05 32.13
C GLN A 174 6.20 -8.67 31.75
N ARG A 175 5.49 -7.61 32.19
CA ARG A 175 5.82 -6.24 31.83
C ARG A 175 7.28 -5.91 32.12
N GLY A 176 8.02 -5.53 31.08
CA GLY A 176 9.42 -5.09 31.19
C GLY A 176 10.42 -6.22 31.48
N THR A 177 9.98 -7.50 31.44
CA THR A 177 10.86 -8.65 31.61
C THR A 177 10.91 -9.44 30.30
N GLU A 178 11.98 -9.27 29.53
CA GLU A 178 12.26 -10.14 28.38
C GLU A 178 12.91 -11.46 28.78
N GLY A 179 12.74 -12.51 27.97
CA GLY A 179 13.47 -13.75 28.17
C GLY A 179 13.09 -14.90 27.23
N ALA A 180 13.61 -16.08 27.54
CA ALA A 180 13.18 -17.33 26.93
C ALA A 180 11.79 -17.73 27.44
N PRO A 181 11.02 -18.53 26.67
CA PRO A 181 9.70 -18.96 27.07
C PRO A 181 9.70 -19.62 28.47
N PRO A 182 8.67 -19.39 29.30
CA PRO A 182 7.39 -18.77 28.95
C PRO A 182 7.39 -17.23 28.91
N LEU A 183 8.51 -16.56 29.22
CA LEU A 183 8.65 -15.13 29.00
C LEU A 183 8.68 -14.80 27.51
N LEU A 184 8.20 -13.62 27.17
CA LEU A 184 8.26 -13.12 25.80
C LEU A 184 9.49 -12.22 25.62
N SER A 185 10.03 -12.12 24.41
CA SER A 185 11.05 -11.14 24.06
C SER A 185 10.63 -10.41 22.79
N GLU A 186 10.24 -9.14 22.96
CA GLU A 186 9.73 -8.29 21.87
C GLU A 186 8.68 -8.98 20.98
N PRO A 187 7.51 -9.36 21.52
CA PRO A 187 6.47 -9.99 20.72
C PRO A 187 6.01 -9.01 19.63
N THR A 188 6.02 -9.48 18.38
CA THR A 188 5.66 -8.68 17.21
C THR A 188 4.23 -8.95 16.79
N ASP A 189 3.77 -10.19 16.75
CA ASP A 189 2.43 -10.50 16.26
C ASP A 189 1.85 -11.78 16.85
N VAL A 190 0.54 -11.98 16.70
CA VAL A 190 -0.21 -13.08 17.30
C VAL A 190 -1.23 -13.69 16.33
N ALA A 191 -1.29 -15.03 16.26
CA ALA A 191 -2.30 -15.76 15.51
C ALA A 191 -2.95 -16.84 16.37
N ILE A 192 -4.26 -17.04 16.23
CA ILE A 192 -5.04 -17.98 17.02
C ILE A 192 -5.58 -19.09 16.12
N ALA A 193 -5.21 -20.34 16.41
CA ALA A 193 -5.70 -21.51 15.71
C ALA A 193 -7.16 -21.83 16.09
N PRO A 194 -7.89 -22.60 15.25
CA PRO A 194 -9.26 -22.99 15.54
C PRO A 194 -9.47 -23.74 16.86
N ASN A 195 -8.43 -24.42 17.37
CA ASN A 195 -8.45 -25.08 18.68
C ASN A 195 -8.16 -24.12 19.85
N GLY A 196 -7.90 -22.85 19.57
CA GLY A 196 -7.54 -21.81 20.52
C GLY A 196 -6.05 -21.74 20.85
N ASP A 197 -5.19 -22.57 20.27
CA ASP A 197 -3.74 -22.42 20.44
C ASP A 197 -3.27 -21.08 19.86
N VAL A 198 -2.34 -20.45 20.56
CA VAL A 198 -1.85 -19.10 20.28
C VAL A 198 -0.41 -19.19 19.79
N PHE A 199 -0.13 -18.59 18.64
CA PHE A 199 1.21 -18.47 18.07
C PHE A 199 1.65 -17.01 18.17
N ILE A 200 2.86 -16.78 18.67
CA ILE A 200 3.41 -15.44 18.87
C ILE A 200 4.76 -15.37 18.18
N THR A 201 4.94 -14.43 17.25
CA THR A 201 6.25 -14.10 16.70
C THR A 201 6.99 -13.17 17.64
N GLU A 202 8.29 -13.37 17.77
CA GLU A 202 9.12 -12.67 18.73
C GLU A 202 10.43 -12.22 18.09
N GLY A 203 10.87 -11.00 18.43
CA GLY A 203 12.12 -10.41 17.97
C GLY A 203 11.92 -9.26 16.99
N HIS A 204 12.37 -8.07 17.39
CA HIS A 204 12.22 -6.86 16.57
C HIS A 204 13.50 -6.00 16.49
N SER A 205 14.27 -5.88 17.59
CA SER A 205 15.30 -4.85 17.74
C SER A 205 16.64 -5.38 18.27
N PHE A 206 17.08 -6.56 17.82
CA PHE A 206 18.41 -7.14 18.09
C PHE A 206 18.61 -7.82 19.47
N SER A 207 17.54 -8.19 20.19
CA SER A 207 17.69 -9.05 21.37
C SER A 207 18.23 -10.43 20.96
N GLU A 208 19.35 -10.86 21.56
CA GLU A 208 19.96 -12.15 21.25
C GLU A 208 19.01 -13.30 21.66
N GLY A 209 18.57 -14.10 20.67
CA GLY A 209 17.77 -15.31 20.91
C GLY A 209 16.24 -15.12 20.88
N ALA A 210 15.74 -13.94 20.47
CA ALA A 210 14.30 -13.71 20.36
C ALA A 210 13.67 -14.18 19.05
N ASN A 211 14.41 -14.17 17.91
CA ASN A 211 13.90 -14.48 16.56
C ASN A 211 13.30 -15.90 16.44
N ARG A 212 12.05 -16.05 16.88
CA ARG A 212 11.35 -17.33 17.03
C ARG A 212 9.84 -17.15 16.91
N VAL A 213 9.14 -18.27 16.81
CA VAL A 213 7.70 -18.37 17.05
C VAL A 213 7.49 -19.20 18.30
N SER A 214 6.67 -18.71 19.23
CA SER A 214 6.27 -19.44 20.43
C SER A 214 4.79 -19.81 20.37
N LYS A 215 4.49 -21.07 20.73
CA LYS A 215 3.13 -21.62 20.79
C LYS A 215 2.69 -21.78 22.24
N TYR A 216 1.47 -21.34 22.52
CA TYR A 216 0.80 -21.44 23.82
C TYR A 216 -0.58 -22.09 23.64
N THR A 217 -1.09 -22.72 24.69
CA THR A 217 -2.49 -23.16 24.73
C THR A 217 -3.43 -21.96 24.77
N SER A 218 -4.73 -22.17 24.52
CA SER A 218 -5.78 -21.16 24.74
C SER A 218 -5.82 -20.55 26.16
N GLY A 219 -5.36 -21.30 27.17
CA GLY A 219 -5.20 -20.83 28.56
C GLY A 219 -3.84 -20.19 28.89
N GLY A 220 -3.01 -19.86 27.90
CA GLY A 220 -1.74 -19.15 28.10
C GLY A 220 -0.58 -20.00 28.64
N THR A 221 -0.70 -21.34 28.65
CA THR A 221 0.41 -22.23 29.02
C THR A 221 1.32 -22.44 27.82
N TYR A 222 2.62 -22.24 28.00
CA TYR A 222 3.63 -22.47 26.95
C TYR A 222 3.67 -23.94 26.51
N ILE A 223 3.75 -24.17 25.20
CA ILE A 223 3.83 -25.50 24.58
C ILE A 223 5.24 -25.73 24.02
N MET A 224 5.67 -24.89 23.08
CA MET A 224 6.92 -25.05 22.34
C MET A 224 7.32 -23.74 21.65
N SER A 225 8.55 -23.67 21.15
CA SER A 225 8.99 -22.62 20.25
C SER A 225 9.95 -23.18 19.21
N TRP A 226 10.04 -22.49 18.07
CA TRP A 226 10.98 -22.82 17.01
C TRP A 226 11.54 -21.56 16.36
N GLY A 227 12.69 -21.70 15.74
CA GLY A 227 13.39 -20.62 15.07
C GLY A 227 14.61 -20.10 15.84
N THR A 228 15.55 -19.58 15.06
CA THR A 228 16.78 -18.93 15.53
C THR A 228 17.15 -17.81 14.59
N THR A 229 18.00 -16.87 15.02
CA THR A 229 18.51 -15.81 14.15
C THR A 229 19.26 -16.39 12.95
N GLY A 230 18.90 -15.97 11.74
CA GLY A 230 19.60 -16.36 10.52
C GLY A 230 18.77 -16.15 9.25
N SER A 231 19.16 -16.81 8.17
CA SER A 231 18.53 -16.69 6.84
C SER A 231 18.28 -18.03 6.15
N GLY A 232 18.62 -19.15 6.80
CA GLY A 232 18.25 -20.50 6.36
C GLY A 232 16.77 -20.83 6.58
N PRO A 233 16.30 -21.98 6.08
CA PRO A 233 14.95 -22.49 6.37
C PRO A 233 14.75 -22.70 7.88
N GLY A 234 13.67 -22.14 8.42
CA GLY A 234 13.40 -22.17 9.86
C GLY A 234 14.21 -21.17 10.69
N GLU A 235 15.12 -20.41 10.08
CA GLU A 235 15.80 -19.28 10.73
C GLU A 235 15.07 -17.97 10.40
N PHE A 236 15.04 -17.02 11.31
CA PHE A 236 14.34 -15.74 11.16
C PHE A 236 15.26 -14.55 11.38
N ASN A 237 14.91 -13.42 10.77
CA ASN A 237 15.47 -12.11 11.02
C ASN A 237 14.33 -11.10 11.06
N VAL A 238 13.92 -10.74 12.29
CA VAL A 238 12.73 -9.91 12.55
C VAL A 238 11.46 -10.58 12.02
N PRO A 239 11.03 -11.73 12.61
CA PRO A 239 9.73 -12.29 12.31
C PRO A 239 8.66 -11.31 12.81
N HIS A 240 7.99 -10.64 11.89
CA HIS A 240 7.24 -9.43 12.18
C HIS A 240 5.71 -9.62 12.15
N SER A 241 5.24 -10.64 11.44
CA SER A 241 3.82 -10.93 11.25
C SER A 241 3.57 -12.43 11.20
N ILE A 242 2.37 -12.84 11.59
CA ILE A 242 1.97 -14.24 11.59
C ILE A 242 0.49 -14.42 11.23
N ALA A 243 0.17 -15.40 10.38
CA ALA A 243 -1.19 -15.77 10.05
C ALA A 243 -1.34 -17.29 9.87
N LEU A 244 -2.58 -17.76 9.94
CA LEU A 244 -2.94 -19.16 9.70
C LEU A 244 -3.87 -19.24 8.49
N ASP A 245 -3.66 -20.21 7.62
CA ASP A 245 -4.60 -20.51 6.53
C ASP A 245 -5.71 -21.48 6.98
N SER A 246 -6.64 -21.79 6.07
CA SER A 246 -7.76 -22.70 6.32
C SER A 246 -7.32 -24.14 6.63
N GLN A 247 -6.10 -24.52 6.26
CA GLN A 247 -5.49 -25.83 6.53
C GLN A 247 -4.72 -25.85 7.85
N GLY A 248 -4.57 -24.70 8.51
CA GLY A 248 -3.83 -24.55 9.75
C GLY A 248 -2.31 -24.43 9.56
N ARG A 249 -1.81 -24.19 8.34
CA ARG A 249 -0.39 -23.86 8.11
C ARG A 249 -0.10 -22.48 8.67
N VAL A 250 1.09 -22.33 9.25
CA VAL A 250 1.56 -21.10 9.90
C VAL A 250 2.42 -20.32 8.92
N PHE A 251 1.99 -19.11 8.55
CA PHE A 251 2.70 -18.19 7.67
C PHE A 251 3.39 -17.12 8.51
N VAL A 252 4.71 -17.01 8.41
CA VAL A 252 5.51 -16.07 9.19
C VAL A 252 6.21 -15.09 8.25
N GLY A 253 5.93 -13.80 8.43
CA GLY A 253 6.60 -12.71 7.72
C GLY A 253 7.99 -12.47 8.31
N ASP A 254 9.02 -12.93 7.61
CA ASP A 254 10.42 -12.79 7.99
C ASP A 254 10.98 -11.50 7.37
N ARG A 255 10.66 -10.36 8.01
CA ARG A 255 10.73 -9.01 7.40
C ARG A 255 12.12 -8.65 6.93
N ALA A 256 13.15 -8.83 7.74
CA ALA A 256 14.50 -8.41 7.36
C ALA A 256 15.18 -9.38 6.38
N ASN A 257 14.61 -10.57 6.17
CA ASN A 257 14.98 -11.48 5.09
C ASN A 257 14.05 -11.38 3.86
N ASN A 258 13.08 -10.46 3.86
CA ASN A 258 12.17 -10.18 2.73
C ASN A 258 11.46 -11.44 2.19
N ARG A 259 10.90 -12.25 3.09
CA ARG A 259 10.24 -13.51 2.71
C ARG A 259 9.12 -13.87 3.67
N VAL A 260 8.25 -14.76 3.23
CA VAL A 260 7.27 -15.46 4.07
C VAL A 260 7.73 -16.90 4.21
N GLN A 261 7.83 -17.42 5.44
CA GLN A 261 8.11 -18.84 5.68
C GLN A 261 6.85 -19.55 6.17
N ILE A 262 6.66 -20.79 5.70
CA ILE A 262 5.44 -21.57 5.94
C ILE A 262 5.81 -22.82 6.75
N PHE A 263 5.05 -23.08 7.81
CA PHE A 263 5.26 -24.20 8.72
C PHE A 263 3.95 -24.95 8.97
N ASP A 264 4.04 -26.16 9.51
CA ASP A 264 2.91 -26.77 10.21
C ASP A 264 2.81 -26.23 11.66
N GLN A 265 1.80 -26.67 12.39
CA GLN A 265 1.57 -26.24 13.78
C GLN A 265 2.53 -26.87 14.80
N GLU A 266 3.37 -27.79 14.35
CA GLU A 266 4.45 -28.45 15.09
C GLU A 266 5.81 -27.77 14.82
N GLY A 267 5.84 -26.72 13.99
CA GLY A 267 7.03 -25.92 13.68
C GLY A 267 7.93 -26.55 12.62
N ASN A 268 7.47 -27.57 11.89
CA ASN A 268 8.21 -28.13 10.78
C ASN A 268 8.11 -27.20 9.56
N PHE A 269 9.25 -26.88 8.97
CA PHE A 269 9.33 -26.06 7.77
C PHE A 269 8.67 -26.77 6.58
N LEU A 270 7.77 -26.08 5.88
CA LEU A 270 7.06 -26.58 4.70
C LEU A 270 7.53 -25.90 3.42
N ASP A 271 7.59 -24.57 3.41
CA ASP A 271 7.91 -23.80 2.21
C ASP A 271 8.37 -22.36 2.54
N VAL A 272 8.88 -21.64 1.54
CA VAL A 272 9.32 -20.24 1.65
C VAL A 272 8.94 -19.46 0.40
N TRP A 273 8.42 -18.25 0.54
CA TRP A 273 7.97 -17.40 -0.55
C TRP A 273 8.63 -16.02 -0.51
N TYR A 274 8.96 -15.50 -1.68
CA TYR A 274 9.66 -14.21 -1.85
C TYR A 274 8.86 -13.19 -2.66
N GLN A 275 7.74 -13.63 -3.24
CA GLN A 275 6.93 -12.85 -4.17
C GLN A 275 6.04 -11.78 -3.51
N PHE A 276 6.01 -11.74 -2.18
CA PHE A 276 5.17 -10.84 -1.38
C PHE A 276 5.91 -9.59 -0.84
N GLY A 277 7.14 -9.32 -1.31
CA GLY A 277 7.90 -8.13 -0.92
C GLY A 277 8.53 -8.26 0.46
N ARG A 278 8.46 -7.19 1.27
CA ARG A 278 9.02 -7.13 2.62
C ARG A 278 7.88 -7.17 3.67
N PRO A 279 7.56 -8.33 4.26
CA PRO A 279 6.33 -8.49 5.05
C PRO A 279 6.38 -7.74 6.39
N SER A 280 5.48 -6.77 6.55
CA SER A 280 5.23 -6.07 7.81
C SER A 280 3.93 -6.53 8.48
N GLY A 281 2.93 -6.92 7.70
CA GLY A 281 1.67 -7.50 8.18
C GLY A 281 1.17 -8.59 7.25
N ILE A 282 0.53 -9.64 7.78
CA ILE A 282 -0.09 -10.71 7.00
C ILE A 282 -1.51 -10.94 7.51
N ALA A 283 -2.49 -10.93 6.61
CA ALA A 283 -3.83 -11.43 6.88
C ALA A 283 -4.16 -12.54 5.89
N ILE A 284 -4.79 -13.61 6.38
CA ILE A 284 -5.32 -14.69 5.54
C ILE A 284 -6.80 -14.86 5.87
N THR A 285 -7.62 -14.78 4.84
CA THR A 285 -9.07 -14.93 4.91
C THR A 285 -9.48 -16.41 4.86
N ASN A 286 -10.72 -16.72 5.24
CA ASN A 286 -11.18 -18.12 5.32
C ASN A 286 -11.21 -18.85 3.96
N ASP A 287 -11.21 -18.12 2.84
CA ASP A 287 -11.09 -18.64 1.47
C ASP A 287 -9.64 -18.71 0.98
N ASP A 288 -8.67 -18.58 1.89
CA ASP A 288 -7.23 -18.63 1.66
C ASP A 288 -6.67 -17.50 0.79
N MET A 289 -7.35 -16.36 0.70
CA MET A 289 -6.74 -15.16 0.13
C MET A 289 -5.76 -14.55 1.15
N ILE A 290 -4.51 -14.38 0.73
CA ILE A 290 -3.43 -13.80 1.55
C ILE A 290 -3.20 -12.34 1.16
N TYR A 291 -3.02 -11.50 2.18
CA TYR A 291 -2.75 -10.07 2.07
C TYR A 291 -1.46 -9.79 2.85
N VAL A 292 -0.43 -9.31 2.15
CA VAL A 292 0.87 -9.02 2.75
C VAL A 292 1.19 -7.54 2.60
N ALA A 293 1.25 -6.83 3.72
CA ALA A 293 1.62 -5.43 3.78
C ALA A 293 3.13 -5.26 3.74
N ASP A 294 3.59 -4.30 2.96
CA ASP A 294 4.98 -3.92 2.80
C ASP A 294 5.14 -2.42 3.08
N SER A 295 5.61 -2.12 4.28
CA SER A 295 5.80 -0.73 4.77
C SER A 295 7.17 -0.16 4.51
N GLU A 296 8.16 -0.98 4.15
CA GLU A 296 9.59 -0.64 4.23
C GLU A 296 10.43 -0.99 2.99
N SER A 297 9.86 -1.58 1.93
CA SER A 297 10.63 -1.83 0.71
C SER A 297 11.16 -0.53 0.11
N TRP A 298 12.47 -0.39 0.10
CA TRP A 298 13.19 0.68 -0.59
C TRP A 298 14.68 0.35 -0.72
N GLY A 299 15.32 0.86 -1.78
CA GLY A 299 16.79 0.94 -1.87
C GLY A 299 17.50 -0.37 -1.53
N THR A 300 18.23 -0.40 -0.41
CA THR A 300 19.00 -1.58 0.05
C THR A 300 18.18 -2.60 0.81
N ASP A 301 17.03 -2.21 1.36
CA ASP A 301 16.24 -3.07 2.23
C ASP A 301 15.47 -4.14 1.45
N ASN A 302 14.99 -3.78 0.25
CA ASN A 302 14.44 -4.74 -0.71
C ASN A 302 14.54 -4.17 -2.14
N PRO A 303 15.71 -4.28 -2.79
CA PRO A 303 15.99 -3.57 -4.03
C PRO A 303 14.98 -3.85 -5.15
N GLY A 304 14.41 -2.79 -5.72
CA GLY A 304 13.49 -2.85 -6.84
C GLY A 304 12.04 -3.15 -6.47
N TRP A 305 11.73 -3.42 -5.20
CA TRP A 305 10.37 -3.63 -4.72
C TRP A 305 9.70 -2.32 -4.34
N LYS A 306 8.42 -2.16 -4.71
CA LYS A 306 7.57 -1.06 -4.27
C LYS A 306 6.81 -1.43 -2.99
N LYS A 307 6.60 -0.46 -2.11
CA LYS A 307 5.69 -0.58 -0.94
C LYS A 307 4.24 -0.68 -1.36
N GLY A 308 3.44 -1.35 -0.53
CA GLY A 308 2.01 -1.57 -0.77
C GLY A 308 1.50 -2.84 -0.11
N ILE A 309 0.28 -3.25 -0.44
CA ILE A 309 -0.32 -4.50 0.02
C ILE A 309 -0.42 -5.45 -1.17
N ARG A 310 0.30 -6.57 -1.12
CA ARG A 310 0.23 -7.64 -2.13
C ARG A 310 -0.83 -8.64 -1.75
N ILE A 311 -1.70 -8.97 -2.69
CA ILE A 311 -2.87 -9.83 -2.47
C ILE A 311 -2.73 -11.03 -3.38
N GLY A 312 -2.93 -12.22 -2.84
CA GLY A 312 -2.67 -13.47 -3.53
C GLY A 312 -3.41 -14.66 -2.95
N ASP A 313 -2.99 -15.85 -3.32
CA ASP A 313 -3.57 -17.11 -2.86
C ASP A 313 -2.59 -17.85 -1.95
N ALA A 314 -3.01 -18.13 -0.70
CA ALA A 314 -2.20 -18.83 0.29
C ALA A 314 -1.99 -20.30 -0.04
N ARG A 315 -2.74 -20.89 -0.99
CA ARG A 315 -2.62 -22.30 -1.36
C ARG A 315 -1.40 -22.55 -2.24
N ASP A 316 -1.09 -21.62 -3.13
CA ASP A 316 -0.03 -21.77 -4.14
C ASP A 316 1.00 -20.62 -4.20
N GLY A 317 0.74 -19.53 -3.47
CA GLY A 317 1.63 -18.37 -3.41
C GLY A 317 1.54 -17.45 -4.63
N SER A 318 0.55 -17.62 -5.50
CA SER A 318 0.29 -16.69 -6.59
C SER A 318 -0.03 -15.29 -6.05
N VAL A 319 0.47 -14.25 -6.72
CA VAL A 319 0.18 -12.86 -6.38
C VAL A 319 -0.68 -12.27 -7.48
N LEU A 320 -1.85 -11.77 -7.11
CA LEU A 320 -2.92 -11.37 -8.01
C LEU A 320 -3.01 -9.84 -8.11
N PHE A 321 -2.88 -9.13 -6.99
CA PHE A 321 -3.07 -7.69 -6.93
C PHE A 321 -1.99 -6.97 -6.12
N LEU A 322 -1.80 -5.69 -6.40
CA LEU A 322 -1.00 -4.78 -5.59
C LEU A 322 -1.79 -3.49 -5.31
N ILE A 323 -2.12 -3.26 -4.05
CA ILE A 323 -2.54 -1.93 -3.59
C ILE A 323 -1.25 -1.14 -3.33
N GLU A 324 -0.79 -0.40 -4.34
CA GLU A 324 0.46 0.38 -4.24
C GLU A 324 0.34 1.49 -3.18
N ASP A 325 1.38 1.68 -2.37
CA ASP A 325 1.45 2.79 -1.40
C ASP A 325 1.52 4.16 -2.10
N LEU A 326 1.02 5.24 -1.46
CA LEU A 326 1.10 6.59 -2.05
C LEU A 326 2.54 7.07 -2.26
N GLU A 327 3.46 6.59 -1.42
CA GLU A 327 4.86 6.97 -1.42
C GLU A 327 5.72 5.71 -1.65
N SER A 328 5.31 4.88 -2.62
CA SER A 328 5.84 3.51 -2.81
C SER A 328 7.36 3.42 -2.99
N THR A 329 7.99 4.49 -3.49
CA THR A 329 9.44 4.61 -3.71
C THR A 329 10.16 5.53 -2.71
N ALA A 330 9.47 6.03 -1.68
CA ALA A 330 10.10 6.83 -0.63
C ALA A 330 11.07 6.00 0.21
N ILE A 331 12.12 6.63 0.73
CA ILE A 331 13.06 5.97 1.65
C ILE A 331 12.42 5.72 3.01
N GLU A 332 11.47 6.57 3.38
CA GLU A 332 10.84 6.47 4.68
C GLU A 332 9.88 5.28 4.77
N HIS A 333 9.57 4.95 6.01
CA HIS A 333 8.53 4.01 6.39
C HIS A 333 7.14 4.61 6.13
N THR A 334 6.59 4.40 4.93
CA THR A 334 5.38 5.09 4.47
C THR A 334 4.18 4.18 4.21
N GLY A 335 4.41 2.87 4.05
CA GLY A 335 3.37 1.90 3.73
C GLY A 335 2.61 1.40 4.95
N ALA A 336 1.66 0.49 4.71
CA ALA A 336 0.85 -0.13 5.75
C ALA A 336 1.70 -1.09 6.60
N GLU A 337 1.66 -0.90 7.92
CA GLU A 337 2.37 -1.73 8.90
C GLU A 337 1.59 -3.01 9.21
N GLY A 338 0.29 -2.87 9.45
CA GLY A 338 -0.64 -3.99 9.57
C GLY A 338 -1.67 -3.96 8.45
N VAL A 339 -2.22 -5.12 8.16
CA VAL A 339 -3.30 -5.32 7.20
C VAL A 339 -4.38 -6.20 7.81
N GLY A 340 -5.63 -5.88 7.54
CA GLY A 340 -6.75 -6.77 7.81
C GLY A 340 -7.85 -6.61 6.78
N VAL A 341 -8.80 -7.54 6.79
CA VAL A 341 -9.83 -7.64 5.75
C VAL A 341 -11.17 -7.92 6.43
N ASP A 342 -12.21 -7.20 6.04
CA ASP A 342 -13.57 -7.48 6.52
C ASP A 342 -14.31 -8.48 5.63
N SER A 343 -15.46 -8.95 6.11
CA SER A 343 -16.36 -9.87 5.42
C SER A 343 -16.94 -9.34 4.10
N GLN A 344 -16.82 -8.04 3.82
CA GLN A 344 -17.20 -7.43 2.54
C GLN A 344 -16.02 -7.39 1.56
N GLY A 345 -14.84 -7.85 1.97
CA GLY A 345 -13.61 -7.80 1.18
C GLY A 345 -12.92 -6.44 1.19
N ASN A 346 -13.31 -5.52 2.10
CA ASN A 346 -12.58 -4.26 2.28
C ASN A 346 -11.25 -4.55 2.96
N VAL A 347 -10.17 -3.97 2.43
CA VAL A 347 -8.82 -4.11 2.96
C VAL A 347 -8.47 -2.88 3.78
N TYR A 348 -7.96 -3.07 4.98
CA TYR A 348 -7.54 -2.01 5.88
C TYR A 348 -6.02 -1.98 5.95
N GLY A 349 -5.42 -0.86 5.58
CA GLY A 349 -3.99 -0.61 5.71
C GLY A 349 -3.72 0.34 6.87
N ALA A 350 -3.02 -0.12 7.89
CA ALA A 350 -2.71 0.68 9.07
C ALA A 350 -1.40 1.45 8.86
N VAL A 351 -1.48 2.76 8.58
CA VAL A 351 -0.32 3.57 8.17
C VAL A 351 0.17 4.46 9.31
N VAL A 352 1.29 4.07 9.91
CA VAL A 352 1.89 4.73 11.09
C VAL A 352 2.37 6.14 10.79
N ARG A 353 3.25 6.33 9.79
CA ARG A 353 3.89 7.64 9.52
C ARG A 353 2.89 8.71 9.09
N ARG A 354 2.00 8.35 8.17
CA ARG A 354 0.94 9.25 7.68
C ARG A 354 -0.19 9.41 8.72
N ARG A 355 -0.13 8.62 9.80
CA ARG A 355 -1.05 8.63 10.96
C ARG A 355 -2.50 8.55 10.53
N MET A 356 -2.78 7.54 9.71
CA MET A 356 -4.08 7.32 9.12
C MET A 356 -4.37 5.82 9.05
N LEU A 357 -5.66 5.51 9.09
CA LEU A 357 -6.18 4.24 8.64
C LEU A 357 -6.62 4.42 7.18
N GLU A 358 -6.15 3.55 6.30
CA GLU A 358 -6.63 3.48 4.93
C GLU A 358 -7.64 2.35 4.81
N LYS A 359 -8.84 2.66 4.33
CA LYS A 359 -9.82 1.65 3.92
C LYS A 359 -9.78 1.55 2.39
N HIS A 360 -9.64 0.35 1.87
CA HIS A 360 -9.59 0.04 0.45
C HIS A 360 -10.79 -0.85 0.13
N VAL A 361 -11.76 -0.31 -0.60
CA VAL A 361 -12.99 -1.03 -0.93
C VAL A 361 -12.78 -1.74 -2.26
N LEU A 362 -13.06 -3.04 -2.29
CA LEU A 362 -13.07 -3.80 -3.53
C LEU A 362 -14.13 -3.20 -4.44
N LEU A 363 -13.75 -2.77 -5.63
CA LEU A 363 -14.73 -2.33 -6.61
C LEU A 363 -15.58 -3.55 -7.01
N PRO A 364 -16.92 -3.51 -6.86
CA PRO A 364 -17.78 -4.53 -7.42
C PRO A 364 -17.44 -4.74 -8.90
N PRO A 365 -17.59 -5.96 -9.44
CA PRO A 365 -17.58 -6.13 -10.90
C PRO A 365 -18.74 -5.33 -11.48
N GLY A 366 -18.45 -4.11 -11.94
CA GLY A 366 -19.41 -3.11 -12.39
C GLY A 366 -20.02 -2.31 -11.24
N ILE A 367 -19.59 -1.04 -11.12
CA ILE A 367 -20.09 0.08 -10.30
C ILE A 367 -19.16 0.46 -9.12
N SER A 368 -18.49 1.61 -9.26
CA SER A 368 -17.89 2.40 -8.19
C SER A 368 -18.50 3.81 -8.16
N ARG A 369 -19.41 4.06 -7.21
CA ARG A 369 -19.55 5.39 -6.59
C ARG A 369 -20.33 5.42 -5.29
N GLY A 370 -19.64 5.79 -4.23
CA GLY A 370 -20.22 6.29 -2.98
C GLY A 370 -20.48 7.79 -3.06
N ALA A 371 -21.67 8.19 -2.64
CA ALA A 371 -22.05 9.56 -2.35
C ALA A 371 -21.15 10.19 -1.28
N LEU A 372 -20.60 11.36 -1.56
CA LEU A 372 -20.14 12.30 -0.54
C LEU A 372 -21.34 13.16 -0.11
N THR A 373 -21.64 13.22 1.18
CA THR A 373 -22.49 14.29 1.73
C THR A 373 -21.63 15.54 1.94
N PRO A 374 -21.88 16.66 1.25
CA PRO A 374 -21.08 17.86 1.38
C PRO A 374 -21.67 18.85 2.41
N THR A 375 -20.76 19.52 3.10
CA THR A 375 -20.99 20.69 3.96
C THR A 375 -21.64 21.83 3.16
N PRO A 376 -22.53 22.66 3.72
CA PRO A 376 -23.21 23.70 2.95
C PRO A 376 -22.22 24.79 2.51
N ALA A 377 -22.33 25.19 1.25
CA ALA A 377 -21.54 26.26 0.63
C ALA A 377 -21.75 27.64 1.30
N PRO A 378 -20.76 28.54 1.25
CA PRO A 378 -20.90 29.90 1.76
C PRO A 378 -22.03 30.66 1.04
N PRO A 379 -22.75 31.57 1.73
CA PRO A 379 -23.92 32.22 1.15
C PRO A 379 -23.50 33.24 0.07
N GLY A 380 -23.90 32.99 -1.18
CA GLY A 380 -23.86 34.01 -2.23
C GLY A 380 -23.67 33.53 -3.68
N GLN A 381 -23.34 32.27 -3.95
CA GLN A 381 -23.21 31.76 -5.33
C GLN A 381 -24.37 30.82 -5.68
N SER A 382 -24.94 31.01 -6.86
CA SER A 382 -26.07 30.19 -7.35
C SER A 382 -25.54 28.91 -8.01
N ALA A 383 -26.37 27.87 -8.12
CA ALA A 383 -26.03 26.65 -8.86
C ALA A 383 -25.49 26.95 -10.28
N LEU A 384 -26.09 27.93 -10.96
CA LEU A 384 -25.70 28.36 -12.30
C LEU A 384 -24.34 29.08 -12.34
N THR A 385 -23.90 29.68 -11.24
CA THR A 385 -22.56 30.29 -11.13
C THR A 385 -21.49 29.20 -11.21
N HIS A 386 -21.67 28.11 -10.46
CA HIS A 386 -20.76 26.99 -10.50
C HIS A 386 -20.79 26.23 -11.85
N VAL A 387 -21.97 26.08 -12.46
CA VAL A 387 -22.09 25.60 -13.86
C VAL A 387 -21.32 26.51 -14.82
N GLY A 388 -21.41 27.83 -14.64
CA GLY A 388 -20.65 28.80 -15.43
C GLY A 388 -19.14 28.67 -15.30
N HIS A 389 -18.62 28.34 -14.11
CA HIS A 389 -17.18 28.08 -13.91
C HIS A 389 -16.71 26.81 -14.64
N VAL A 390 -17.57 25.79 -14.73
CA VAL A 390 -17.29 24.56 -15.49
C VAL A 390 -17.34 24.84 -16.99
N ALA A 391 -18.37 25.54 -17.46
CA ALA A 391 -18.69 25.63 -18.88
C ALA A 391 -18.05 26.83 -19.60
N THR A 392 -18.00 28.01 -18.99
CA THR A 392 -17.81 29.26 -19.76
C THR A 392 -16.70 30.18 -19.24
N GLU A 393 -16.65 30.56 -17.96
CA GLU A 393 -15.66 31.53 -17.48
C GLU A 393 -15.27 31.32 -16.01
N PHE A 394 -13.97 31.45 -15.71
CA PHE A 394 -13.43 31.48 -14.35
C PHE A 394 -12.16 32.36 -14.25
N GLY A 395 -12.27 33.51 -13.56
CA GLY A 395 -11.13 34.34 -13.11
C GLY A 395 -10.28 35.02 -14.20
N THR A 396 -9.25 35.78 -13.77
CA THR A 396 -8.43 36.70 -14.61
C THR A 396 -7.06 36.16 -15.06
N PHE A 397 -6.93 34.84 -15.29
CA PHE A 397 -5.71 34.20 -15.85
C PHE A 397 -6.02 33.58 -17.24
N PRO A 398 -5.05 33.51 -18.17
CA PRO A 398 -4.96 34.35 -19.37
C PRO A 398 -6.03 34.14 -20.45
N ALA A 399 -6.98 33.21 -20.28
CA ALA A 399 -7.91 32.83 -21.33
C ALA A 399 -9.39 33.03 -20.99
N GLY A 400 -9.75 33.30 -19.72
CA GLY A 400 -11.16 33.51 -19.35
C GLY A 400 -12.06 32.28 -19.60
N GLN A 401 -11.49 31.09 -19.76
CA GLN A 401 -12.20 29.85 -20.10
C GLN A 401 -12.66 29.08 -18.84
N GLY A 402 -13.77 28.37 -18.96
CA GLY A 402 -14.26 27.40 -17.98
C GLY A 402 -13.41 26.14 -17.90
N PHE A 403 -13.53 25.39 -16.81
CA PHE A 403 -12.64 24.24 -16.55
C PHE A 403 -12.78 23.09 -17.56
N ALA A 404 -13.98 22.86 -18.11
CA ALA A 404 -14.18 21.85 -19.15
C ALA A 404 -13.42 22.22 -20.45
N ALA A 405 -13.48 23.49 -20.85
CA ALA A 405 -12.76 23.99 -22.03
C ALA A 405 -11.24 23.91 -21.85
N ARG A 406 -10.74 24.20 -20.64
CA ARG A 406 -9.31 24.04 -20.31
C ARG A 406 -8.88 22.58 -20.42
N ALA A 407 -9.65 21.67 -19.83
CA ALA A 407 -9.37 20.24 -19.92
C ALA A 407 -9.29 19.76 -21.38
N THR A 408 -10.25 20.14 -22.22
CA THR A 408 -10.25 19.80 -23.65
C THR A 408 -9.09 20.42 -24.41
N THR A 409 -8.73 21.68 -24.10
CA THR A 409 -7.61 22.36 -24.75
C THR A 409 -6.28 21.67 -24.45
N GLU A 410 -6.02 21.38 -23.17
CA GLU A 410 -4.82 20.66 -22.75
C GLU A 410 -4.80 19.24 -23.32
N MET A 411 -5.95 18.56 -23.37
CA MET A 411 -6.07 17.25 -23.99
C MET A 411 -5.72 17.27 -25.48
N GLY A 412 -6.16 18.30 -26.22
CA GLY A 412 -5.82 18.45 -27.64
C GLY A 412 -4.30 18.51 -27.87
N ILE A 413 -3.58 19.21 -26.99
CA ILE A 413 -2.11 19.25 -27.00
C ILE A 413 -1.50 17.88 -26.71
N ALA A 414 -2.02 17.19 -25.69
CA ALA A 414 -1.54 15.87 -25.33
C ALA A 414 -1.82 14.82 -26.42
N VAL A 415 -2.98 14.86 -27.09
CA VAL A 415 -3.30 14.01 -28.26
C VAL A 415 -2.32 14.28 -29.41
N LEU A 416 -2.06 15.54 -29.72
CA LEU A 416 -1.14 15.92 -30.79
C LEU A 416 0.27 15.39 -30.50
N HIS A 417 0.79 15.64 -29.31
CA HIS A 417 2.15 15.26 -28.95
C HIS A 417 2.32 13.77 -28.69
N ALA A 418 1.29 13.05 -28.22
CA ALA A 418 1.34 11.59 -28.14
C ALA A 418 1.44 10.96 -29.54
N ASN A 419 0.78 11.54 -30.55
CA ASN A 419 0.92 11.10 -31.94
C ASN A 419 2.30 11.44 -32.53
N PHE A 420 2.87 12.60 -32.20
CA PHE A 420 4.24 12.92 -32.62
C PHE A 420 5.28 12.00 -31.98
N ALA A 421 5.14 11.67 -30.69
CA ALA A 421 5.99 10.67 -30.03
C ALA A 421 5.89 9.28 -30.69
N ALA A 422 4.73 8.95 -31.27
CA ALA A 422 4.51 7.72 -32.02
C ALA A 422 4.92 7.77 -33.50
N GLY A 423 5.35 8.94 -34.00
CA GLY A 423 5.65 9.15 -35.42
C GLY A 423 6.94 8.47 -35.89
N ASP A 424 8.02 8.60 -35.10
CA ASP A 424 9.30 7.94 -35.37
C ASP A 424 9.83 7.26 -34.11
N LEU A 425 9.69 5.94 -34.05
CA LEU A 425 10.14 5.14 -32.90
C LEU A 425 11.66 4.93 -32.89
N SER A 426 12.39 5.40 -33.90
CA SER A 426 13.87 5.33 -33.95
C SER A 426 14.57 6.57 -33.41
N ASP A 427 13.83 7.62 -33.08
CA ASP A 427 14.36 8.88 -32.55
C ASP A 427 13.98 9.05 -31.06
N LEU A 428 14.93 8.73 -30.18
CA LEU A 428 14.72 8.83 -28.73
C LEU A 428 14.54 10.28 -28.27
N GLU A 429 15.24 11.23 -28.88
CA GLU A 429 15.21 12.64 -28.47
C GLU A 429 13.85 13.25 -28.81
N ALA A 430 13.32 12.94 -30.00
CA ALA A 430 11.97 13.33 -30.40
C ALA A 430 10.89 12.72 -29.48
N ILE A 431 11.03 11.43 -29.12
CA ILE A 431 10.11 10.77 -28.17
C ILE A 431 10.13 11.47 -26.81
N GLN A 432 11.32 11.75 -26.26
CA GLN A 432 11.48 12.41 -24.96
C GLN A 432 10.89 13.82 -24.97
N GLN A 433 11.14 14.59 -26.04
CA GLN A 433 10.62 15.95 -26.19
C GLN A 433 9.09 15.96 -26.25
N HIS A 434 8.51 15.13 -27.11
CA HIS A 434 7.05 15.08 -27.24
C HIS A 434 6.37 14.48 -26.02
N ALA A 435 6.96 13.50 -25.34
CA ALA A 435 6.48 13.04 -24.05
C ALA A 435 6.55 14.16 -22.98
N GLY A 436 7.58 15.00 -23.00
CA GLY A 436 7.65 16.19 -22.14
C GLY A 436 6.51 17.18 -22.39
N HIS A 437 6.10 17.37 -23.64
CA HIS A 437 4.93 18.21 -23.97
C HIS A 437 3.61 17.58 -23.53
N VAL A 438 3.46 16.25 -23.66
CA VAL A 438 2.31 15.53 -23.12
C VAL A 438 2.24 15.69 -21.60
N LEU A 439 3.37 15.51 -20.91
CA LEU A 439 3.47 15.70 -19.47
C LEU A 439 3.06 17.11 -19.05
N HIS A 440 3.57 18.15 -19.73
CA HIS A 440 3.20 19.53 -19.43
C HIS A 440 1.69 19.79 -19.61
N ALA A 441 1.08 19.24 -20.65
CA ALA A 441 -0.36 19.41 -20.87
C ALA A 441 -1.21 18.61 -19.85
N LEU A 442 -0.73 17.48 -19.34
CA LEU A 442 -1.46 16.69 -18.35
C LEU A 442 -1.30 17.21 -16.92
N ASP A 443 -0.05 17.50 -16.53
CA ASP A 443 0.40 17.72 -15.16
C ASP A 443 1.64 18.66 -15.15
N PRO A 444 1.45 19.97 -15.43
CA PRO A 444 2.53 20.94 -15.49
C PRO A 444 3.11 21.20 -14.09
N VAL A 445 4.43 21.20 -14.00
CA VAL A 445 5.16 21.69 -12.81
C VAL A 445 5.25 23.21 -12.88
N ASP A 446 5.19 23.89 -11.73
CA ASP A 446 5.35 25.35 -11.65
C ASP A 446 6.61 25.81 -12.41
N ASP A 447 6.45 26.80 -13.30
CA ASP A 447 7.47 27.37 -14.21
C ASP A 447 7.98 26.47 -15.36
N ALA A 448 7.40 25.27 -15.57
CA ALA A 448 7.73 24.45 -16.73
C ALA A 448 7.20 25.08 -18.03
N ALA A 449 8.08 25.33 -19.00
CA ALA A 449 7.68 25.81 -20.32
C ALA A 449 7.20 24.66 -21.21
N GLY A 450 6.02 24.77 -21.80
CA GLY A 450 5.47 23.79 -22.73
C GLY A 450 4.29 24.34 -23.53
N PRO A 451 3.84 23.64 -24.58
CA PRO A 451 2.65 24.02 -25.34
C PRO A 451 1.38 23.78 -24.52
N GLY A 452 0.34 24.60 -24.73
CA GLY A 452 -0.93 24.49 -24.00
C GLY A 452 -1.22 25.71 -23.15
N LEU A 453 -2.17 25.59 -22.22
CA LEU A 453 -2.55 26.68 -21.32
C LEU A 453 -1.67 26.73 -20.06
N GLY A 454 -0.90 25.67 -19.79
CA GLY A 454 -0.10 25.50 -18.58
C GLY A 454 -0.96 25.29 -17.34
N TYR A 455 -2.24 24.91 -17.50
CA TYR A 455 -3.17 24.63 -16.40
C TYR A 455 -3.12 23.17 -15.97
N GLY A 456 -2.95 22.28 -16.94
CA GLY A 456 -2.96 20.83 -16.73
C GLY A 456 -4.35 20.21 -16.80
N LEU A 457 -4.48 19.12 -17.55
CA LEU A 457 -5.71 18.33 -17.64
C LEU A 457 -6.17 17.81 -16.28
N VAL A 458 -5.25 17.26 -15.48
CA VAL A 458 -5.58 16.63 -14.19
C VAL A 458 -6.22 17.67 -13.26
N ARG A 459 -5.58 18.83 -13.14
CA ARG A 459 -6.08 19.94 -12.34
C ARG A 459 -7.41 20.47 -12.87
N ALA A 460 -7.54 20.66 -14.18
CA ALA A 460 -8.81 21.10 -14.79
C ALA A 460 -9.97 20.15 -14.46
N ALA A 461 -9.75 18.83 -14.55
CA ALA A 461 -10.75 17.84 -14.20
C ALA A 461 -11.12 17.84 -12.70
N GLU A 462 -10.16 18.05 -11.81
CA GLU A 462 -10.40 18.20 -10.36
C GLU A 462 -11.18 19.48 -10.03
N ASP A 463 -10.94 20.57 -10.76
CA ASP A 463 -11.71 21.80 -10.61
C ASP A 463 -13.14 21.67 -11.17
N VAL A 464 -13.33 20.88 -12.25
CA VAL A 464 -14.67 20.48 -12.73
C VAL A 464 -15.42 19.74 -11.63
N VAL A 465 -14.81 18.74 -10.99
CA VAL A 465 -15.38 18.00 -9.85
C VAL A 465 -15.83 18.97 -8.76
N THR A 466 -14.91 19.81 -8.31
CA THR A 466 -15.17 20.76 -7.21
C THR A 466 -16.37 21.65 -7.52
N HIS A 467 -16.43 22.21 -8.73
CA HIS A 467 -17.50 23.13 -9.09
C HIS A 467 -18.82 22.43 -9.39
N ILE A 468 -18.81 21.26 -10.02
CA ILE A 468 -20.04 20.58 -10.36
C ILE A 468 -20.75 19.99 -9.14
N GLU A 469 -19.99 19.55 -8.13
CA GLU A 469 -20.54 19.15 -6.83
C GLU A 469 -21.19 20.33 -6.12
N LEU A 470 -20.52 21.50 -6.09
CA LEU A 470 -21.08 22.72 -5.54
C LEU A 470 -22.34 23.16 -6.29
N ALA A 471 -22.38 23.01 -7.62
CA ALA A 471 -23.57 23.28 -8.42
C ALA A 471 -24.75 22.38 -8.03
N ALA A 472 -24.50 21.08 -7.84
CA ALA A 472 -25.55 20.09 -7.52
C ALA A 472 -26.22 20.35 -6.17
N ILE A 473 -25.45 20.80 -5.17
CA ILE A 473 -25.94 21.02 -3.80
C ILE A 473 -26.39 22.44 -3.52
N SER A 474 -26.19 23.36 -4.46
CA SER A 474 -26.55 24.77 -4.28
C SER A 474 -28.06 24.94 -4.13
N PRO A 475 -28.52 25.83 -3.23
CA PRO A 475 -29.95 26.14 -3.11
C PRO A 475 -30.54 26.59 -4.44
N GLY A 476 -31.62 25.93 -4.89
CA GLY A 476 -32.27 26.21 -6.16
C GLY A 476 -31.67 25.48 -7.38
N ALA A 477 -30.76 24.53 -7.18
CA ALA A 477 -30.32 23.63 -8.27
C ALA A 477 -31.51 22.85 -8.84
N SER A 478 -31.63 22.84 -10.17
CA SER A 478 -32.66 22.08 -10.87
C SER A 478 -32.37 20.57 -10.83
N ALA A 479 -33.38 19.74 -11.10
CA ALA A 479 -33.18 18.29 -11.25
C ALA A 479 -32.22 17.96 -12.42
N ASN A 480 -32.19 18.81 -13.45
CA ASN A 480 -31.29 18.69 -14.58
C ASN A 480 -29.82 18.92 -14.16
N VAL A 481 -29.55 19.99 -13.39
CA VAL A 481 -28.24 20.25 -12.79
C VAL A 481 -27.82 19.08 -11.91
N GLN A 482 -28.67 18.62 -10.99
CA GLN A 482 -28.34 17.52 -10.08
C GLN A 482 -27.98 16.23 -10.81
N THR A 483 -28.78 15.85 -11.81
CA THR A 483 -28.57 14.59 -12.56
C THR A 483 -27.29 14.62 -13.37
N HIS A 484 -27.10 15.65 -14.19
CA HIS A 484 -25.93 15.72 -15.05
C HIS A 484 -24.67 16.10 -14.27
N ALA A 485 -24.79 16.77 -13.12
CA ALA A 485 -23.65 17.01 -12.23
C ALA A 485 -23.05 15.70 -11.70
N GLN A 486 -23.90 14.74 -11.31
CA GLN A 486 -23.44 13.41 -10.92
C GLN A 486 -22.68 12.73 -12.07
N HIS A 487 -23.23 12.78 -13.28
CA HIS A 487 -22.57 12.22 -14.47
C HIS A 487 -21.26 12.93 -14.85
N ILE A 488 -21.14 14.24 -14.66
CA ILE A 488 -19.90 14.99 -14.93
C ILE A 488 -18.86 14.66 -13.86
N ASP A 489 -19.26 14.61 -12.59
CA ASP A 489 -18.39 14.21 -11.48
C ASP A 489 -17.84 12.78 -11.72
N MET A 490 -18.73 11.84 -12.10
CA MET A 490 -18.50 10.75 -13.07
C MET A 490 -17.14 10.68 -13.74
N ILE A 491 -17.19 11.38 -14.85
CA ILE A 491 -16.23 11.33 -15.90
C ILE A 491 -15.00 12.13 -15.49
N ALA A 492 -15.18 13.25 -14.78
CA ALA A 492 -14.10 14.14 -14.38
C ALA A 492 -13.11 13.45 -13.41
N ARG A 493 -13.60 12.70 -12.41
CA ARG A 493 -12.72 11.92 -11.51
C ARG A 493 -11.96 10.83 -12.27
N SER A 494 -12.64 10.19 -13.22
CA SER A 494 -12.07 9.16 -14.09
C SER A 494 -10.97 9.72 -15.00
N VAL A 495 -11.23 10.87 -15.61
CA VAL A 495 -10.28 11.64 -16.43
C VAL A 495 -9.08 12.10 -15.60
N ALA A 496 -9.26 12.60 -14.39
CA ALA A 496 -8.15 12.98 -13.51
C ALA A 496 -7.27 11.77 -13.16
N SER A 497 -7.89 10.62 -12.87
CA SER A 497 -7.18 9.38 -12.55
C SER A 497 -6.33 8.87 -13.72
N ARG A 498 -6.95 8.66 -14.88
CA ARG A 498 -6.23 8.25 -16.11
C ARG A 498 -5.23 9.31 -16.57
N GLY A 499 -5.48 10.59 -16.29
CA GLY A 499 -4.57 11.69 -16.59
C GLY A 499 -3.26 11.57 -15.82
N ARG A 500 -3.32 11.18 -14.54
CA ARG A 500 -2.13 10.88 -13.73
C ARG A 500 -1.36 9.67 -14.24
N GLU A 501 -2.07 8.62 -14.68
CA GLU A 501 -1.45 7.45 -15.30
C GLU A 501 -0.69 7.82 -16.59
N ALA A 502 -1.35 8.57 -17.48
CA ALA A 502 -0.72 9.06 -18.71
C ALA A 502 0.47 9.99 -18.42
N ALA A 503 0.40 10.82 -17.37
CA ALA A 503 1.50 11.67 -16.94
C ALA A 503 2.70 10.85 -16.41
N ASP A 504 2.47 9.74 -15.71
CA ASP A 504 3.54 8.84 -15.29
C ASP A 504 4.24 8.18 -16.49
N VAL A 505 3.47 7.69 -17.47
CA VAL A 505 4.03 7.14 -18.70
C VAL A 505 4.84 8.20 -19.46
N ALA A 506 4.35 9.43 -19.52
CA ALA A 506 5.07 10.55 -20.13
C ALA A 506 6.38 10.88 -19.38
N ARG A 507 6.40 10.86 -18.04
CA ARG A 507 7.64 11.01 -17.23
C ARG A 507 8.65 9.90 -17.50
N ARG A 508 8.19 8.66 -17.63
CA ARG A 508 9.04 7.50 -17.94
C ARG A 508 9.61 7.57 -19.35
N LEU A 509 8.84 8.09 -20.31
CA LEU A 509 9.31 8.36 -21.66
C LEU A 509 10.35 9.48 -21.70
N GLN A 510 10.13 10.58 -20.97
CA GLN A 510 11.08 11.70 -20.89
C GLN A 510 12.43 11.28 -20.27
N SER A 511 12.41 10.35 -19.31
CA SER A 511 13.61 9.82 -18.65
C SER A 511 14.18 8.55 -19.32
N ALA A 512 13.62 8.10 -20.45
CA ALA A 512 14.02 6.86 -21.09
C ALA A 512 15.44 6.96 -21.66
N THR A 513 16.33 6.02 -21.30
CA THR A 513 17.74 6.05 -21.73
C THR A 513 18.01 5.33 -23.06
N SER A 514 16.99 4.70 -23.66
CA SER A 514 17.12 3.99 -24.94
C SER A 514 15.77 3.82 -25.64
N ILE A 515 15.79 3.73 -26.97
CA ILE A 515 14.63 3.42 -27.82
C ILE A 515 13.92 2.14 -27.37
N ARG A 516 14.69 1.10 -26.99
CA ARG A 516 14.15 -0.18 -26.52
C ARG A 516 13.24 -0.01 -25.29
N ARG A 517 13.56 0.94 -24.40
CA ARG A 517 12.74 1.25 -23.22
C ARG A 517 11.60 2.20 -23.55
N ALA A 518 11.80 3.13 -24.49
CA ALA A 518 10.81 4.13 -24.86
C ALA A 518 9.67 3.57 -25.73
N ALA A 519 10.00 2.78 -26.77
CA ALA A 519 9.05 2.31 -27.78
C ALA A 519 7.76 1.64 -27.21
N PRO A 520 7.80 0.71 -26.23
CA PRO A 520 6.57 0.14 -25.69
C PRO A 520 5.73 1.16 -24.88
N LEU A 521 6.37 2.14 -24.25
CA LEU A 521 5.69 3.19 -23.49
C LEU A 521 4.99 4.21 -24.40
N VAL A 522 5.47 4.41 -25.62
CA VAL A 522 4.82 5.29 -26.61
C VAL A 522 3.44 4.77 -27.00
N ALA A 523 3.32 3.45 -27.23
CA ALA A 523 2.04 2.83 -27.56
C ALA A 523 1.05 2.90 -26.39
N LEU A 524 1.54 2.66 -25.16
CA LEU A 524 0.74 2.79 -23.94
C LEU A 524 0.27 4.24 -23.71
N LEU A 525 1.18 5.21 -23.84
CA LEU A 525 0.85 6.63 -23.71
C LEU A 525 -0.25 7.01 -24.70
N ARG A 526 -0.09 6.63 -25.97
CA ARG A 526 -1.07 6.92 -27.02
C ARG A 526 -2.44 6.32 -26.70
N LEU A 527 -2.51 5.08 -26.23
CA LEU A 527 -3.76 4.43 -25.83
C LEU A 527 -4.45 5.18 -24.68
N LEU A 528 -3.72 5.53 -23.63
CA LEU A 528 -4.26 6.26 -22.48
C LEU A 528 -4.78 7.64 -22.89
N ILE A 529 -4.04 8.33 -23.75
CA ILE A 529 -4.41 9.65 -24.27
C ILE A 529 -5.69 9.60 -25.11
N TYR A 530 -5.88 8.58 -25.96
CA TYR A 530 -7.15 8.43 -26.69
C TYR A 530 -8.31 8.10 -25.77
N ARG A 531 -8.11 7.23 -24.77
CA ARG A 531 -9.13 6.91 -23.77
C ARG A 531 -9.52 8.13 -22.93
N LEU A 532 -8.57 9.02 -22.64
CA LEU A 532 -8.86 10.28 -21.97
C LEU A 532 -9.69 11.23 -22.83
N ALA A 533 -9.41 11.31 -24.13
CA ALA A 533 -10.11 12.20 -25.04
C ALA A 533 -11.53 11.72 -25.39
N GLU A 534 -11.65 10.47 -25.84
CA GLU A 534 -12.87 9.93 -26.48
C GLU A 534 -13.62 8.93 -25.59
N GLY A 535 -12.96 8.44 -24.54
CA GLY A 535 -13.37 7.25 -23.82
C GLY A 535 -12.85 5.96 -24.47
N GLY A 536 -13.12 4.82 -23.85
CA GLY A 536 -12.77 3.52 -24.41
C GLY A 536 -13.43 2.36 -23.69
N ASP A 537 -14.22 1.60 -24.45
CA ASP A 537 -14.86 0.35 -24.04
C ASP A 537 -13.77 -0.67 -23.72
N SER A 538 -13.48 -0.77 -22.43
CA SER A 538 -12.38 -1.57 -21.89
C SER A 538 -12.86 -2.97 -21.52
N ASN A 539 -14.16 -3.15 -21.27
CA ASN A 539 -14.78 -4.43 -20.96
C ASN A 539 -15.34 -5.16 -22.20
N GLY A 540 -15.42 -4.48 -23.36
CA GLY A 540 -15.86 -5.02 -24.64
C GLY A 540 -17.38 -5.22 -24.75
N ASP A 541 -18.17 -4.54 -23.92
CA ASP A 541 -19.63 -4.68 -23.87
C ASP A 541 -20.37 -3.78 -24.89
N GLY A 542 -19.63 -2.94 -25.62
CA GLY A 542 -20.14 -2.00 -26.61
C GLY A 542 -20.71 -0.72 -26.03
N GLN A 543 -20.56 -0.49 -24.73
CA GLN A 543 -20.98 0.71 -24.01
C GLN A 543 -19.78 1.43 -23.39
N LEU A 544 -20.00 2.68 -22.97
CA LEU A 544 -19.02 3.43 -22.19
C LEU A 544 -19.63 3.69 -20.82
N SER A 545 -19.09 3.05 -19.80
CA SER A 545 -19.40 3.39 -18.41
C SER A 545 -18.94 4.82 -18.09
N LEU A 546 -19.78 5.57 -17.36
CA LEU A 546 -19.45 6.94 -16.96
C LEU A 546 -18.32 6.99 -15.91
N GLU A 547 -18.10 5.90 -15.20
CA GLU A 547 -17.17 5.80 -14.08
C GLU A 547 -15.75 5.45 -14.53
N ASP A 548 -15.59 4.60 -15.55
CA ASP A 548 -14.29 4.02 -15.91
C ASP A 548 -13.91 4.15 -17.38
N GLU A 549 -14.86 4.35 -18.29
CA GLU A 549 -14.62 4.27 -19.73
C GLU A 549 -14.90 5.58 -20.46
N ALA A 550 -15.71 6.46 -19.88
CA ALA A 550 -16.00 7.77 -20.44
C ALA A 550 -14.80 8.72 -20.37
N GLY A 551 -14.56 9.44 -21.46
CA GLY A 551 -13.53 10.48 -21.60
C GLY A 551 -14.11 11.89 -21.65
N LEU A 552 -13.28 12.87 -22.01
CA LEU A 552 -13.68 14.28 -22.09
C LEU A 552 -14.86 14.53 -23.03
N GLN A 553 -14.98 13.76 -24.11
CA GLN A 553 -16.13 13.87 -25.01
C GLN A 553 -17.47 13.66 -24.29
N GLN A 554 -17.55 12.65 -23.41
CA GLN A 554 -18.77 12.41 -22.62
C GLN A 554 -18.93 13.49 -21.55
N LEU A 555 -17.83 13.96 -20.94
CA LEU A 555 -17.88 15.08 -19.98
C LEU A 555 -18.53 16.31 -20.62
N GLU A 556 -18.06 16.72 -21.80
CA GLU A 556 -18.62 17.85 -22.54
C GLU A 556 -20.08 17.63 -22.93
N ALA A 557 -20.44 16.40 -23.35
CA ALA A 557 -21.82 16.07 -23.66
C ALA A 557 -22.76 16.31 -22.47
N HIS A 558 -22.35 15.90 -21.26
CA HIS A 558 -23.14 16.13 -20.05
C HIS A 558 -23.14 17.60 -19.62
N VAL A 559 -22.06 18.34 -19.84
CA VAL A 559 -22.05 19.81 -19.64
C VAL A 559 -23.06 20.47 -20.58
N TYR A 560 -23.14 20.06 -21.85
CA TYR A 560 -24.13 20.58 -22.78
C TYR A 560 -25.57 20.27 -22.38
N LEU A 561 -25.83 19.10 -21.81
CA LEU A 561 -27.16 18.73 -21.31
C LEU A 561 -27.59 19.61 -20.13
N ILE A 562 -26.65 19.99 -19.24
CA ILE A 562 -26.92 21.01 -18.23
C ILE A 562 -27.29 22.33 -18.89
N LEU A 563 -26.44 22.83 -19.80
CA LEU A 563 -26.65 24.13 -20.43
C LEU A 563 -28.00 24.20 -21.15
N GLU A 564 -28.35 23.16 -21.91
CA GLU A 564 -29.62 23.09 -22.64
C GLU A 564 -30.83 23.03 -21.68
N GLY A 565 -30.78 22.18 -20.65
CA GLY A 565 -31.87 22.05 -19.69
C GLY A 565 -32.06 23.28 -18.79
N GLU A 566 -31.01 24.09 -18.58
CA GLU A 566 -31.10 25.38 -17.88
C GLU A 566 -31.42 26.56 -18.80
N GLY A 567 -31.62 26.33 -20.11
CA GLY A 567 -31.87 27.40 -21.09
C GLY A 567 -30.68 28.34 -21.30
N LEU A 568 -29.47 27.87 -20.98
CA LEU A 568 -28.22 28.58 -21.18
C LEU A 568 -27.68 28.36 -22.61
N PRO A 569 -26.84 29.26 -23.13
CA PRO A 569 -26.17 29.04 -24.41
C PRO A 569 -25.37 27.74 -24.39
N ARG A 570 -25.55 26.90 -25.42
CA ARG A 570 -24.81 25.64 -25.62
C ARG A 570 -23.36 25.92 -26.05
N ILE A 571 -22.59 26.53 -25.15
CA ILE A 571 -21.24 27.04 -25.37
C ILE A 571 -20.36 26.52 -24.25
N ILE A 572 -19.29 25.81 -24.62
CA ILE A 572 -18.15 25.52 -23.75
C ILE A 572 -17.01 26.41 -24.24
N ARG A 573 -16.47 27.28 -23.38
CA ARG A 573 -15.50 28.30 -23.77
C ARG A 573 -14.35 28.42 -22.80
#